data_AF-A0A5E4MSP1-F1
#
_entry.id   AF-A0A5E4MSP1-F1
#
_cell.length_a   1.000
_cell.length_b   1.000
_cell.length_c   1.000
_cell.angle_alpha   90.00
_cell.angle_beta   90.00
_cell.angle_gamma   90.00
#
_symmetry.space_group_name_H-M   'P 1'
#
loop_
_entity.id
_entity.type
_entity.pdbx_description
1 polymer ?
#
loop_
_entity_poly.entity_id
_entity_poly.type
_entity_poly.pdbx_seq_one_letter_code
_entity_poly.pdbx_strand_id
1 'polypeptide(L)'
;IWIPYVKITDSRIIYNILFFLHHYVPAFLGDSYLWCSGKKTKAVRLYRTLKTMMKDLEFFVFRHFHFDDTRLQELIASQSDMDKRLFNMEISNIVWKDYFLKSIKGFKRHILKENEYSPEAKQRYN
;
A
#
# COMPACT_ATOMS: atom_id res chain seq x y z
N ILE A 1 -9.44 -2.84 16.58
CA ILE A 1 -8.35 -2.03 15.97
C ILE A 1 -8.75 -1.72 14.53
N TRP A 2 -8.53 -0.49 14.05
CA TRP A 2 -8.86 -0.09 12.67
C TRP A 2 -8.00 -0.89 11.69
N ILE A 3 -8.63 -1.77 10.91
CA ILE A 3 -7.95 -2.48 9.81
C ILE A 3 -7.85 -1.46 8.68
N PRO A 4 -6.64 -1.12 8.20
CA PRO A 4 -6.52 -0.24 7.05
C PRO A 4 -7.26 -0.87 5.87
N TYR A 5 -8.33 -0.22 5.44
CA TYR A 5 -9.15 -0.63 4.32
C TYR A 5 -8.74 0.17 3.09
N VAL A 6 -8.41 -0.52 2.01
CA VAL A 6 -8.03 0.10 0.74
C VAL A 6 -9.08 -0.25 -0.30
N LYS A 7 -9.62 0.78 -0.95
CA LYS A 7 -10.51 0.62 -2.10
C LYS A 7 -9.82 1.19 -3.34
N ILE A 8 -9.62 0.33 -4.34
CA ILE A 8 -9.04 0.68 -5.63
C ILE A 8 -10.18 0.89 -6.63
N THR A 9 -10.01 1.82 -7.56
CA THR A 9 -10.97 2.15 -8.61
C THR A 9 -10.20 2.57 -9.85
N ASP A 10 -10.69 2.18 -11.03
CA ASP A 10 -10.06 2.51 -12.32
C ASP A 10 -10.49 3.89 -12.83
N SER A 11 -11.53 4.48 -12.23
CA SER A 11 -11.99 5.83 -12.56
C SER A 11 -11.43 6.88 -11.61
N ARG A 12 -10.74 7.87 -12.19
CA ARG A 12 -10.24 9.06 -11.48
C ARG A 12 -11.35 9.88 -10.84
N ILE A 13 -12.52 9.97 -11.50
CA ILE A 13 -13.67 10.73 -10.99
C ILE A 13 -14.22 10.04 -9.74
N ILE A 14 -14.44 8.73 -9.81
CA ILE A 14 -14.92 7.94 -8.67
C ILE A 14 -13.91 8.01 -7.52
N TYR A 15 -12.61 7.90 -7.81
CA TYR A 15 -11.55 8.08 -6.82
C TYR A 15 -11.68 9.43 -6.08
N ASN A 16 -11.82 10.54 -6.81
CA ASN A 16 -11.92 11.86 -6.20
C ASN A 16 -13.16 12.02 -5.31
N ILE A 17 -14.31 11.50 -5.75
CA ILE A 17 -15.56 11.52 -4.98
C ILE A 17 -15.41 10.71 -3.69
N LEU A 18 -14.93 9.47 -3.80
CA LEU A 18 -14.74 8.59 -2.64
C LEU A 18 -13.67 9.13 -1.70
N PHE A 19 -12.58 9.71 -2.22
CA PHE A 19 -11.53 10.30 -1.40
C PHE A 19 -12.08 11.48 -0.59
N PHE A 20 -12.87 12.36 -1.23
CA PHE A 20 -13.51 13.47 -0.55
C PHE A 20 -14.48 13.00 0.54
N LEU A 21 -15.38 12.07 0.22
CA LEU A 21 -16.40 11.58 1.15
C LEU A 21 -15.83 10.76 2.31
N HIS A 22 -14.90 9.85 2.07
CA HIS A 22 -14.37 8.97 3.12
C HIS A 22 -13.24 9.60 3.94
N HIS A 23 -12.54 10.61 3.42
CA HIS A 23 -11.38 11.18 4.09
C HIS A 23 -11.58 12.64 4.48
N TYR A 24 -11.91 13.52 3.53
CA TYR A 24 -12.03 14.96 3.82
C TYR A 24 -13.25 15.30 4.67
N VAL A 25 -14.42 14.72 4.40
CA VAL A 25 -15.64 15.01 5.18
C VAL A 25 -15.45 14.62 6.66
N PRO A 26 -15.03 13.38 7.01
CA PRO A 26 -14.81 13.01 8.40
C PRO A 26 -13.68 13.82 9.05
N ALA A 27 -12.61 14.12 8.31
CA ALA A 27 -11.50 14.91 8.84
C ALA A 27 -11.91 16.35 9.16
N PHE A 28 -12.72 16.97 8.30
CA PHE A 28 -13.22 18.32 8.53
C PHE A 28 -14.15 18.35 9.74
N LEU A 29 -15.12 17.44 9.81
CA LEU A 29 -16.03 17.33 10.95
C LEU A 29 -15.26 17.12 12.27
N GLY A 30 -14.27 16.21 12.26
CA GLY A 30 -13.44 15.93 13.43
C GLY A 30 -12.56 17.11 13.85
N ASP A 31 -11.88 17.75 12.89
CA ASP A 31 -11.06 18.93 13.18
C ASP A 31 -11.93 20.13 13.63
N SER A 32 -13.11 20.34 13.05
CA SER A 32 -14.05 21.38 13.50
C SER A 32 -14.47 21.17 14.95
N TYR A 33 -14.83 19.95 15.33
CA TYR A 33 -15.17 19.60 16.71
C TYR A 33 -14.01 19.86 17.68
N LEU A 34 -12.79 19.43 17.31
CA LEU A 34 -11.58 19.65 18.11
C LEU A 34 -11.27 21.14 18.24
N TRP A 35 -11.41 21.90 17.16
CA TRP A 35 -11.18 23.34 17.15
C TRP A 35 -12.15 24.07 18.09
N CYS A 36 -13.46 23.77 18.01
CA CYS A 36 -14.46 24.31 18.93
C CYS A 36 -14.17 23.93 20.40
N SER A 37 -13.52 22.79 20.64
CA SER A 37 -13.11 22.33 21.96
C SER A 37 -11.75 22.90 22.41
N GLY A 38 -11.14 23.84 21.66
CA GLY A 38 -9.83 24.41 21.96
C GLY A 38 -8.65 23.44 21.78
N LYS A 39 -8.86 22.31 21.09
CA LYS A 39 -7.86 21.26 20.84
C LYS A 39 -7.18 21.45 19.49
N LYS A 40 -5.99 20.86 19.35
CA LYS A 40 -5.21 20.89 18.11
C LYS A 40 -5.88 20.05 17.01
N THR A 41 -6.04 20.63 15.83
CA THR A 41 -6.54 19.97 14.62
C THR A 41 -5.38 19.46 13.76
N LYS A 42 -5.50 18.27 13.18
CA LYS A 42 -4.44 17.65 12.36
C LYS A 42 -4.95 16.83 11.18
N ALA A 43 -6.22 16.39 11.22
CA ALA A 43 -6.72 15.41 10.26
C ALA A 43 -6.76 15.97 8.83
N VAL A 44 -7.23 17.20 8.65
CA VAL A 44 -7.27 17.84 7.32
C VAL A 44 -5.87 18.04 6.76
N ARG A 45 -4.89 18.40 7.61
CA ARG A 45 -3.49 18.55 7.19
C ARG A 45 -2.91 17.22 6.73
N LEU A 46 -3.16 16.14 7.46
CA LEU A 46 -2.75 14.79 7.09
C LEU A 46 -3.29 14.41 5.70
N TYR A 47 -4.59 14.60 5.46
CA TYR A 47 -5.19 14.24 4.18
C TYR A 47 -4.77 15.14 3.01
N ARG A 48 -4.37 16.39 3.26
CA ARG A 48 -3.70 17.21 2.23
C ARG A 48 -2.37 16.61 1.81
N THR A 49 -1.53 16.19 2.77
CA THR A 49 -0.27 15.51 2.46
C THR A 49 -0.52 14.22 1.68
N LEU A 50 -1.48 13.40 2.13
CA LEU A 50 -1.84 12.17 1.43
C LEU A 50 -2.32 12.43 0.00
N LYS A 51 -3.12 13.47 -0.22
CA LYS A 51 -3.58 13.84 -1.57
C LYS A 51 -2.40 14.18 -2.50
N THR A 52 -1.39 14.89 -2.00
CA THR A 52 -0.17 15.19 -2.78
C THR A 52 0.57 13.91 -3.15
N MET A 53 0.82 13.02 -2.18
CA MET A 53 1.49 11.74 -2.43
C MET A 53 0.72 10.88 -3.44
N MET A 54 -0.60 10.84 -3.34
CA MET A 54 -1.45 10.09 -4.27
C MET A 54 -1.44 10.69 -5.69
N LYS A 55 -1.26 12.00 -5.83
CA LYS A 55 -1.11 12.65 -7.14
C LYS A 55 0.19 12.22 -7.82
N ASP A 56 1.27 12.09 -7.06
CA ASP A 56 2.56 11.61 -7.58
C ASP A 56 2.47 10.13 -7.97
N LEU A 57 1.75 9.33 -7.16
CA LEU A 57 1.52 7.91 -7.42
C LEU A 57 0.53 7.64 -8.58
N GLU A 58 -0.31 8.61 -8.92
CA GLU A 58 -1.36 8.50 -9.93
C GLU A 58 -0.82 7.99 -11.27
N PHE A 59 0.37 8.46 -11.68
CA PHE A 59 1.02 8.02 -12.90
C PHE A 59 1.25 6.51 -12.96
N PHE A 60 1.58 5.89 -11.83
CA PHE A 60 1.94 4.47 -11.74
C PHE A 60 0.71 3.58 -11.55
N VAL A 61 -0.31 4.08 -10.84
CA VAL A 61 -1.50 3.28 -10.50
C VAL A 61 -2.48 3.17 -11.66
N PHE A 62 -2.65 4.24 -12.45
CA PHE A 62 -3.65 4.28 -13.53
C PHE A 62 -3.09 3.92 -14.91
N ARG A 63 -1.80 3.57 -15.01
CA ARG A 63 -1.20 3.17 -16.28
C ARG A 63 -0.92 1.68 -16.26
N HIS A 64 -1.36 1.03 -17.32
CA HIS A 64 -0.89 -0.31 -17.63
C HIS A 64 0.48 -0.19 -18.28
N PHE A 65 1.48 -0.76 -17.62
CA PHE A 65 2.79 -0.92 -18.20
C PHE A 65 2.83 -2.27 -18.90
N HIS A 66 3.05 -2.24 -20.21
CA HIS A 66 3.39 -3.43 -20.97
C HIS A 66 4.90 -3.43 -21.15
N PHE A 67 5.56 -4.42 -20.57
CA PHE A 67 6.98 -4.66 -20.76
C PHE A 67 7.12 -5.89 -21.64
N ASP A 68 7.86 -5.78 -22.73
CA ASP A 68 8.26 -6.93 -23.53
C ASP A 68 9.27 -7.75 -22.71
N ASP A 69 8.86 -8.95 -22.33
CA ASP A 69 9.66 -9.88 -21.53
C ASP A 69 10.20 -11.06 -22.35
N THR A 70 10.10 -11.03 -23.68
CA THR A 70 10.52 -12.15 -24.56
C THR A 70 11.94 -12.62 -24.27
N ARG A 71 12.91 -11.69 -24.18
CA ARG A 71 14.31 -12.02 -23.89
C ARG A 71 14.53 -12.51 -22.46
N LEU A 72 13.71 -12.05 -21.51
CA LEU A 72 13.76 -12.54 -20.13
C LEU A 72 13.28 -13.99 -20.08
N GLN A 73 12.22 -14.33 -20.80
CA GLN A 73 11.73 -15.71 -20.90
C GLN A 73 12.75 -16.64 -21.56
N GLU A 74 13.40 -16.21 -22.65
CA GLU A 74 14.49 -16.96 -23.30
C GLU A 74 15.66 -17.21 -22.34
N LEU A 75 16.05 -16.18 -21.58
CA LEU A 75 17.11 -16.29 -20.58
C LEU A 75 16.75 -17.32 -19.51
N ILE A 76 15.55 -17.24 -18.92
CA ILE A 76 15.06 -18.18 -17.91
C ILE A 76 15.04 -19.61 -18.48
N ALA A 77 14.61 -19.79 -19.73
CA ALA A 77 14.58 -21.09 -20.39
C ALA A 77 15.98 -21.68 -20.60
N SER A 78 16.98 -20.85 -20.91
CA SER A 78 18.37 -21.28 -21.15
C SER A 78 19.15 -21.66 -19.87
N GLN A 79 18.64 -21.32 -18.68
CA GLN A 79 19.35 -21.61 -17.43
C GLN A 79 19.45 -23.10 -17.14
N SER A 80 20.59 -23.49 -16.55
CA SER A 80 20.76 -24.82 -15.98
C SER A 80 19.84 -25.03 -14.77
N ASP A 81 19.55 -26.28 -14.42
CA ASP A 81 18.75 -26.59 -13.21
C ASP A 81 19.43 -26.09 -11.92
N MET A 82 20.76 -25.98 -11.91
CA MET A 82 21.50 -25.41 -10.79
C MET A 82 21.24 -23.91 -10.69
N ASP A 83 21.33 -23.18 -11.79
CA ASP A 83 21.11 -21.73 -11.81
C ASP A 83 19.67 -21.36 -11.49
N LYS A 84 18.69 -22.14 -11.98
CA LYS A 84 17.27 -21.93 -11.63
C LYS A 84 17.02 -22.04 -10.12
N ARG A 85 17.73 -22.93 -9.44
CA ARG A 85 17.62 -23.10 -7.98
C ARG A 85 18.29 -21.97 -7.21
N LEU A 86 19.45 -21.50 -7.69
CA LEU A 86 20.19 -20.41 -7.04
C LEU A 86 19.54 -19.04 -7.29
N PHE A 87 19.00 -18.84 -8.50
CA PHE A 87 18.42 -17.59 -8.97
C PHE A 87 17.01 -17.85 -9.47
N ASN A 88 16.03 -17.84 -8.56
CA ASN A 88 14.63 -17.98 -8.93
C ASN A 88 14.14 -16.70 -9.62
N MET A 89 14.24 -16.66 -10.94
CA MET A 89 13.77 -15.57 -11.79
C MET A 89 12.33 -15.78 -12.29
N GLU A 90 11.73 -16.93 -11.99
CA GLU A 90 10.40 -17.28 -12.45
C GLU A 90 9.32 -16.66 -11.54
N ILE A 91 8.72 -15.57 -12.01
CA ILE A 91 7.72 -14.77 -11.27
C ILE A 91 6.38 -15.52 -11.14
N SER A 92 6.06 -16.42 -12.07
CA SER A 92 4.83 -17.24 -12.04
C SER A 92 4.72 -18.12 -10.79
N ASN A 93 5.84 -18.47 -10.17
CA ASN A 93 5.89 -19.30 -8.95
C ASN A 93 5.56 -18.50 -7.66
N ILE A 94 5.34 -17.19 -7.76
CA ILE A 94 5.06 -16.35 -6.59
C ILE A 94 3.60 -16.54 -6.13
N VAL A 95 3.42 -17.03 -4.91
CA VAL A 95 2.14 -16.96 -4.20
C VAL A 95 1.95 -15.52 -3.69
N TRP A 96 1.29 -14.69 -4.49
CA TRP A 96 1.15 -13.24 -4.24
C TRP A 96 0.62 -12.89 -2.85
N LYS A 97 -0.37 -13.63 -2.34
CA LYS A 97 -0.93 -13.41 -1.01
C LYS A 97 0.16 -13.50 0.08
N ASP A 98 0.96 -14.57 0.04
CA ASP A 98 2.00 -14.80 1.03
C ASP A 98 3.15 -13.81 0.87
N TYR A 99 3.51 -13.48 -0.38
CA TYR A 99 4.49 -12.45 -0.68
C TYR A 99 4.10 -11.11 -0.04
N PHE A 100 2.90 -10.60 -0.31
CA PHE A 100 2.45 -9.32 0.24
C PHE A 100 2.32 -9.36 1.77
N LEU A 101 1.83 -10.46 2.36
CA LEU A 101 1.74 -10.60 3.81
C LEU A 101 3.13 -10.55 4.48
N LYS A 102 4.12 -11.24 3.91
CA LYS A 102 5.51 -11.19 4.40
C LYS A 102 6.11 -9.80 4.23
N SER A 103 5.88 -9.17 3.07
CA SER A 103 6.35 -7.81 2.79
C SER A 103 5.75 -6.77 3.74
N ILE A 104 4.46 -6.85 4.05
CA ILE A 104 3.80 -5.96 5.02
C ILE A 104 4.41 -6.15 6.42
N LYS A 105 4.67 -7.39 6.85
CA LYS A 105 5.34 -7.66 8.13
C LYS A 105 6.75 -7.04 8.16
N GLY A 106 7.54 -7.25 7.10
CA GLY A 106 8.87 -6.66 6.97
C GLY A 106 8.85 -5.12 6.98
N PHE A 107 7.91 -4.51 6.26
CA PHE A 107 7.72 -3.05 6.25
C PHE A 107 7.42 -2.51 7.65
N LYS A 108 6.50 -3.14 8.38
CA LYS A 108 6.17 -2.74 9.75
C LYS A 108 7.36 -2.84 10.70
N ARG A 109 8.12 -3.94 10.62
CA ARG A 109 9.28 -4.16 11.48
C ARG A 109 10.44 -3.21 11.18
N HIS A 110 10.76 -3.02 9.90
CA HIS A 110 12.01 -2.36 9.52
C HIS A 110 11.83 -0.88 9.15
N ILE A 111 10.70 -0.51 8.55
CA ILE A 111 10.41 0.88 8.14
C ILE A 111 9.63 1.60 9.23
N LEU A 112 8.53 1.01 9.71
CA LEU A 112 7.71 1.63 10.76
C LEU A 112 8.26 1.40 12.17
N LYS A 113 9.22 0.48 12.34
CA LYS A 113 9.82 0.11 13.62
C LYS A 113 8.78 -0.31 14.67
N GLU A 114 7.71 -0.99 14.24
CA GLU A 114 6.68 -1.52 15.14
C GLU A 114 7.23 -2.70 15.95
N ASN A 115 6.90 -2.76 17.25
CA ASN A 115 7.31 -3.86 18.12
C ASN A 115 6.36 -5.06 17.96
N GLU A 116 6.84 -6.12 17.31
CA GLU A 116 6.08 -7.37 17.06
C GLU A 116 5.67 -8.11 18.35
N TYR A 117 6.29 -7.79 19.49
CA TYR A 117 6.01 -8.40 20.79
C TYR A 117 5.02 -7.61 21.64
N SER A 118 4.52 -6.45 21.18
CA SER A 118 3.50 -5.73 21.92
C SER A 118 2.22 -6.57 22.02
N PRO A 119 1.45 -6.47 23.13
CA PRO A 119 0.17 -7.15 23.25
C PRO A 119 -0.79 -6.81 22.09
N GLU A 120 -0.74 -5.57 21.58
CA GLU A 120 -1.54 -5.16 20.44
C GLU A 120 -1.05 -5.74 19.12
N ALA A 121 0.25 -6.06 18.98
CA ALA A 121 0.77 -6.77 17.82
C ALA A 121 0.26 -8.22 17.79
N LYS A 122 0.32 -8.95 18.90
CA LYS A 122 -0.15 -10.35 18.98
C LYS A 122 -1.64 -10.51 18.66
N GLN A 123 -2.46 -9.53 19.02
CA GLN A 123 -3.91 -9.54 18.74
C GLN A 123 -4.25 -9.17 17.29
N ARG A 124 -3.31 -8.62 16.51
CA ARG A 124 -3.49 -8.22 15.10
C ARG A 124 -3.11 -9.32 14.10
N TYR A 125 -2.38 -10.35 14.53
CA TYR A 125 -1.76 -11.36 13.65
C TYR A 125 -2.29 -12.79 13.82
N ASN A 126 -3.24 -13.01 14.73
CA ASN A 126 -4.03 -14.24 14.89
C ASN A 126 -5.46 -13.98 14.42
#